data_AF-A0A2T9ZEF7-F1
#
_entry.id   AF-A0A2T9ZEF7-F1
#
_cell.length_a   1.000
_cell.length_b   1.000
_cell.length_c   1.000
_cell.angle_alpha   90.00
_cell.angle_beta   90.00
_cell.angle_gamma   90.00
#
_symmetry.space_group_name_H-M   'P 1'
#
loop_
_entity.id
_entity.type
_entity.pdbx_description
1 polymer ?
#
loop_
_entity_poly.entity_id
_entity_poly.type
_entity_poly.pdbx_seq_one_letter_code
_entity_poly.pdbx_strand_id
1 'polypeptide(L)'
;MNSLRLTKSVLIQSRFFHTAGSVVFKGASTSKSSGSGAGVTKTPKKNAEVRAADPRYKKILTVLYETPQREIDYMSEQDIERHEAIVTAYELYTAEKNAAIVAEREAKFNAMKAAYAELEKTSLPLLLDACKKDLSPSDLLQLHVPTDTPPTVIWKY
;
A
#
# COMPACT_ATOMS: atom_id res chain seq x y z
N MET A 1 51.80 -21.26 -30.28
CA MET A 1 51.43 -20.16 -29.36
C MET A 1 49.95 -19.88 -29.51
N ASN A 2 49.31 -19.51 -28.39
CA ASN A 2 47.96 -18.95 -28.25
C ASN A 2 46.84 -19.92 -27.84
N SER A 3 46.87 -20.18 -26.53
CA SER A 3 45.75 -20.50 -25.65
C SER A 3 44.75 -19.34 -25.62
N LEU A 4 43.44 -19.62 -25.76
CA LEU A 4 42.37 -18.74 -25.27
C LEU A 4 41.30 -19.58 -24.57
N ARG A 5 41.39 -19.60 -23.23
CA ARG A 5 40.32 -20.03 -22.32
C ARG A 5 39.29 -18.91 -22.23
N LEU A 6 38.03 -19.20 -22.52
CA LEU A 6 36.91 -18.30 -22.29
C LEU A 6 36.37 -18.55 -20.87
N THR A 7 36.74 -17.72 -19.90
CA THR A 7 36.15 -17.71 -18.56
C THR A 7 34.90 -16.83 -18.57
N LYS A 8 33.75 -17.42 -18.26
CA LYS A 8 32.48 -16.71 -18.02
C LYS A 8 32.55 -16.03 -16.65
N SER A 9 32.43 -14.71 -16.63
CA SER A 9 32.07 -13.92 -15.43
C SER A 9 30.99 -12.92 -15.85
N VAL A 10 29.73 -13.25 -15.55
CA VAL A 10 28.59 -12.36 -15.68
C VAL A 10 28.42 -11.68 -14.33
N LEU A 11 28.83 -10.42 -14.24
CA LEU A 11 28.74 -9.61 -13.04
C LEU A 11 27.55 -8.66 -13.19
N ILE A 12 26.37 -9.10 -12.74
CA ILE A 12 25.17 -8.26 -12.68
C ILE A 12 25.23 -7.48 -11.36
N GLN A 13 25.77 -6.27 -11.40
CA GLN A 13 25.62 -5.29 -10.32
C GLN A 13 24.29 -4.54 -10.52
N SER A 14 23.23 -5.01 -9.85
CA SER A 14 21.97 -4.28 -9.71
C SER A 14 22.15 -3.14 -8.68
N ARG A 15 22.39 -1.91 -9.16
CA ARG A 15 22.30 -0.69 -8.34
C ARG A 15 20.92 -0.08 -8.51
N PHE A 16 19.94 -0.59 -7.75
CA PHE A 16 18.69 0.13 -7.52
C PHE A 16 18.92 1.14 -6.39
N PHE A 17 19.26 2.39 -6.74
CA PHE A 17 19.07 3.50 -5.83
C PHE A 17 17.59 3.89 -5.87
N HIS A 18 16.86 3.51 -4.82
CA HIS A 18 15.55 4.07 -4.54
C HIS A 18 15.72 5.53 -4.09
N THR A 19 15.30 6.46 -4.93
CA THR A 19 15.03 7.85 -4.55
C THR A 19 13.81 7.84 -3.62
N ALA A 20 14.07 7.86 -2.31
CA ALA A 20 13.02 8.02 -1.30
C ALA A 20 12.44 9.44 -1.40
N GLY A 21 11.31 9.59 -2.09
CA GLY A 21 10.46 10.77 -2.02
C GLY A 21 9.80 10.84 -0.65
N SER A 22 10.51 11.42 0.32
CA SER A 22 9.97 11.80 1.63
C SER A 22 8.94 12.91 1.45
N VAL A 23 7.66 12.56 1.36
CA VAL A 23 6.56 13.52 1.49
C VAL A 23 6.46 13.93 2.95
N VAL A 24 7.13 15.03 3.30
CA VAL A 24 7.03 15.68 4.60
C VAL A 24 5.63 16.27 4.74
N PHE A 25 4.77 15.59 5.50
CA PHE A 25 3.46 16.10 5.90
C PHE A 25 3.68 17.23 6.91
N LYS A 26 3.67 18.48 6.44
CA LYS A 26 3.85 19.69 7.25
C LYS A 26 2.51 20.01 7.93
N GLY A 27 2.26 19.36 9.07
CA GLY A 27 1.12 19.68 9.94
C GLY A 27 1.24 21.10 10.47
N ALA A 28 0.38 22.00 10.00
CA ALA A 28 0.23 23.34 10.53
C ALA A 28 -0.55 23.29 11.85
N SER A 29 0.16 23.26 12.98
CA SER A 29 -0.44 23.50 14.30
C SER A 29 -0.42 25.00 14.60
N THR A 30 -1.49 25.71 14.25
CA THR A 30 -1.78 27.03 14.82
C THR A 30 -2.75 26.86 15.98
N SER A 31 -2.22 26.71 17.19
CA SER A 31 -2.98 26.99 18.42
C SER A 31 -2.15 27.92 19.28
N LYS A 32 -2.58 29.19 19.31
CA LYS A 32 -2.07 30.26 20.16
C LYS A 32 -1.99 29.81 21.61
N SER A 33 -0.79 29.83 22.17
CA SER A 33 -0.54 29.74 23.60
C SER A 33 -0.59 31.14 24.22
N SER A 34 -1.60 31.41 25.03
CA SER A 34 -1.57 32.48 26.02
C SER A 34 -2.49 32.09 27.18
N GLY A 35 -1.90 31.77 28.33
CA GLY A 35 -2.68 31.42 29.52
C GLY A 35 -1.84 30.66 30.55
N SER A 36 -1.11 31.42 31.36
CA SER A 36 -0.39 31.02 32.57
C SER A 36 -1.17 30.05 33.47
N GLY A 37 -0.48 29.07 34.05
CA GLY A 37 -0.99 28.40 35.25
C GLY A 37 -0.48 26.98 35.50
N ALA A 38 0.43 26.87 36.47
CA ALA A 38 0.73 25.70 37.29
C ALA A 38 1.39 24.48 36.61
N GLY A 39 2.62 24.20 37.05
CA GLY A 39 3.36 22.99 36.71
C GLY A 39 2.58 21.73 37.07
N VAL A 40 2.13 21.01 36.04
CA VAL A 40 1.67 19.63 36.18
C VAL A 40 2.91 18.77 36.29
N THR A 41 3.29 18.46 37.53
CA THR A 41 4.18 17.34 37.81
C THR A 41 3.60 16.10 37.13
N LYS A 42 4.38 15.50 36.23
CA LYS A 42 4.10 14.18 35.66
C LYS A 42 4.12 13.18 36.80
N THR A 43 2.99 13.02 37.49
CA THR A 43 2.79 11.93 38.43
C THR A 43 2.63 10.63 37.61
N PRO A 44 3.37 9.56 37.92
CA PRO A 44 3.21 8.30 37.22
C PRO A 44 1.88 7.64 37.62
N LYS A 45 1.05 7.36 36.61
CA LYS A 45 0.21 6.15 36.47
C LYS A 45 -0.49 5.61 37.74
N LYS A 46 -1.61 6.22 38.15
CA LYS A 46 -2.64 5.49 38.96
C LYS A 46 -3.58 4.60 38.11
N ASN A 47 -3.60 4.78 36.79
CA ASN A 47 -4.42 3.95 35.87
C ASN A 47 -3.73 2.65 35.40
N ALA A 48 -2.44 2.46 35.70
CA ALA A 48 -1.74 1.23 35.33
C ALA A 48 -2.08 0.08 36.28
N GLU A 49 -2.29 0.36 37.57
CA GLU A 49 -2.72 -0.63 38.57
C GLU A 49 -4.14 -1.13 38.29
N VAL A 50 -5.06 -0.24 37.90
CA VAL A 50 -6.44 -0.63 37.53
C VAL A 50 -6.46 -1.52 36.26
N ARG A 51 -5.58 -1.25 35.29
CA ARG A 51 -5.41 -2.10 34.11
C ARG A 51 -4.75 -3.44 34.45
N ALA A 52 -3.76 -3.47 35.34
CA ALA A 52 -3.10 -4.70 35.78
C ALA A 52 -4.01 -5.60 36.63
N ALA A 53 -5.03 -5.04 37.29
CA ALA A 53 -6.03 -5.78 38.05
C ALA A 53 -7.13 -6.40 37.18
N ASP A 54 -7.36 -5.91 35.96
CA ASP A 54 -8.39 -6.44 35.06
C ASP A 54 -7.98 -7.83 34.50
N PRO A 55 -8.75 -8.89 34.76
CA PRO A 55 -8.45 -10.22 34.20
C PRO A 55 -8.46 -10.24 32.66
N ARG A 56 -9.15 -9.31 31.99
CA ARG A 56 -9.09 -9.17 30.52
C ARG A 56 -7.72 -8.70 30.05
N TYR A 57 -7.11 -7.77 30.78
CA TYR A 57 -5.77 -7.29 30.47
C TYR A 57 -4.74 -8.41 30.60
N LYS A 58 -4.83 -9.24 31.65
CA LYS A 58 -3.97 -10.42 31.81
C LYS A 58 -4.13 -11.41 30.65
N LYS A 59 -5.37 -11.71 30.22
CA LYS A 59 -5.62 -12.59 29.06
C LYS A 59 -5.04 -12.04 27.76
N ILE A 60 -5.15 -10.74 27.52
CA ILE A 60 -4.55 -10.08 26.35
C ILE A 60 -3.03 -10.23 26.39
N LEU A 61 -2.41 -10.00 27.55
CA LEU A 61 -0.96 -10.21 27.71
C LEU A 61 -0.55 -11.67 27.48
N THR A 62 -1.32 -12.62 27.99
CA THR A 62 -1.09 -14.06 27.76
C THR A 62 -1.16 -14.42 26.27
N VAL A 63 -2.15 -13.91 25.54
CA VAL A 63 -2.29 -14.18 24.11
C VAL A 63 -1.16 -13.54 23.30
N LEU A 64 -0.78 -12.29 23.63
CA LEU A 64 0.22 -11.56 22.86
C LEU A 64 1.67 -12.00 23.15
N TYR A 65 1.96 -12.42 24.39
CA TYR A 65 3.35 -12.62 24.85
C TYR A 65 3.64 -14.00 25.41
N GLU A 66 2.65 -14.70 25.97
CA GLU A 66 2.86 -16.03 26.58
C GLU A 66 2.46 -17.18 25.64
N THR A 67 1.73 -16.88 24.55
CA THR A 67 1.44 -17.88 23.52
C THR A 67 2.74 -18.21 22.78
N PRO A 68 3.24 -19.45 22.86
CA PRO A 68 4.50 -19.81 22.23
C PRO A 68 4.38 -19.58 20.72
N GLN A 69 5.34 -18.84 20.16
CA GLN A 69 5.46 -18.76 18.71
C GLN A 69 5.77 -20.15 18.18
N ARG A 70 5.08 -20.56 17.11
CA ARG A 70 5.34 -21.84 16.46
C ARG A 70 6.79 -21.81 15.97
N GLU A 71 7.56 -22.83 16.35
CA GLU A 71 8.90 -23.04 15.84
C GLU A 71 8.85 -23.22 14.32
N ILE A 72 9.81 -22.63 13.62
CA ILE A 72 9.88 -22.72 12.17
C ILE A 72 10.36 -24.14 11.83
N ASP A 73 9.52 -24.91 11.14
CA ASP A 73 9.90 -26.25 10.67
C ASP A 73 11.10 -26.14 9.72
N TYR A 74 12.07 -27.04 9.90
CA TYR A 74 13.22 -27.12 9.00
C TYR A 74 12.78 -27.71 7.65
N MET A 75 13.02 -26.99 6.57
CA MET A 75 12.75 -27.47 5.21
C MET A 75 13.93 -28.29 4.70
N SER A 76 13.64 -29.36 3.95
CA SER A 76 14.70 -30.07 3.22
C SER A 76 15.32 -29.16 2.15
N GLU A 77 16.58 -29.38 1.79
CA GLU A 77 17.24 -28.59 0.73
C GLU A 77 16.44 -28.59 -0.58
N GLN A 78 15.85 -29.74 -0.94
CA GLN A 78 15.00 -29.86 -2.12
C GLN A 78 13.72 -29.02 -2.03
N ASP A 79 13.13 -28.91 -0.84
CA ASP A 79 11.93 -28.10 -0.64
C ASP A 79 12.25 -26.61 -0.61
N ILE A 80 13.45 -26.23 -0.16
CA ILE A 80 13.95 -24.84 -0.25
C ILE A 80 14.07 -24.44 -1.73
N GLU A 81 14.71 -25.27 -2.57
CA GLU A 81 14.84 -24.99 -4.01
C GLU A 81 13.46 -24.85 -4.69
N ARG A 82 12.50 -25.72 -4.34
CA ARG A 82 11.12 -25.62 -4.84
C ARG A 82 10.44 -24.34 -4.38
N HIS A 83 10.63 -23.96 -3.12
CA HIS A 83 10.07 -22.74 -2.56
C HIS A 83 10.60 -21.51 -3.30
N GLU A 84 11.91 -21.43 -3.52
CA GLU A 84 12.54 -20.35 -4.29
C GLU A 84 12.00 -20.29 -5.72
N ALA A 85 11.84 -21.42 -6.39
CA ALA A 85 11.25 -21.48 -7.72
C ALA A 85 9.80 -20.95 -7.74
N ILE A 86 9.00 -21.27 -6.72
CA ILE A 86 7.62 -20.78 -6.61
C ILE A 86 7.60 -19.27 -6.37
N VAL A 87 8.46 -18.76 -5.48
CA VAL A 87 8.55 -17.34 -5.16
C VAL A 87 8.96 -16.54 -6.39
N THR A 88 10.02 -16.97 -7.09
CA THR A 88 10.47 -16.29 -8.31
C THR A 88 9.41 -16.30 -9.41
N ALA A 89 8.71 -17.42 -9.63
CA ALA A 89 7.62 -17.48 -10.58
C ALA A 89 6.47 -16.53 -10.21
N TYR A 90 6.12 -16.42 -8.92
CA TYR A 90 5.09 -15.50 -8.44
C TYR A 90 5.51 -14.03 -8.61
N GLU A 91 6.76 -13.70 -8.32
CA GLU A 91 7.30 -12.35 -8.53
C GLU A 91 7.23 -11.94 -10.01
N LEU A 92 7.63 -12.82 -10.92
CA LEU A 92 7.52 -12.59 -12.36
C LEU A 92 6.06 -12.37 -12.78
N TYR A 93 5.16 -13.25 -12.35
CA TYR A 93 3.73 -13.13 -12.66
C TYR A 93 3.13 -11.81 -12.14
N THR A 94 3.45 -11.40 -10.91
CA THR A 94 2.96 -10.14 -10.35
C THR A 94 3.53 -8.93 -11.07
N ALA A 95 4.80 -8.97 -11.48
CA ALA A 95 5.43 -7.92 -12.28
C ALA A 95 4.75 -7.77 -13.64
N GLU A 96 4.49 -8.87 -14.35
CA GLU A 96 3.79 -8.88 -15.64
C GLU A 96 2.36 -8.33 -15.51
N LYS A 97 1.62 -8.78 -14.50
CA LYS A 97 0.25 -8.30 -14.23
C LYS A 97 0.24 -6.80 -13.95
N ASN A 98 1.19 -6.31 -13.17
CA ASN A 98 1.30 -4.88 -12.88
C ASN A 98 1.67 -4.07 -14.14
N ALA A 99 2.59 -4.58 -14.97
CA ALA A 99 2.95 -3.94 -16.24
C ALA A 99 1.73 -3.84 -17.18
N ALA A 100 0.90 -4.89 -17.26
CA ALA A 100 -0.33 -4.86 -18.05
C ALA A 100 -1.33 -3.80 -17.53
N ILE A 101 -1.52 -3.70 -16.22
CA ILE A 101 -2.39 -2.69 -15.61
C ILE A 101 -1.88 -1.27 -15.89
N VAL A 102 -0.57 -1.05 -15.82
CA VAL A 102 0.04 0.25 -16.13
C VAL A 102 -0.17 0.60 -17.60
N ALA A 103 0.11 -0.33 -18.52
CA ALA A 103 -0.09 -0.13 -19.95
C ALA A 103 -1.56 0.19 -20.28
N GLU A 104 -2.53 -0.50 -19.65
CA GLU A 104 -3.95 -0.21 -19.83
C GLU A 104 -4.32 1.20 -19.33
N ARG A 105 -3.79 1.62 -18.18
CA ARG A 105 -4.01 2.98 -17.63
C ARG A 105 -3.41 4.05 -18.54
N GLU A 106 -2.21 3.82 -19.06
CA GLU A 106 -1.56 4.73 -20.00
C GLU A 106 -2.35 4.84 -21.31
N ALA A 107 -2.84 3.72 -21.85
CA ALA A 107 -3.70 3.73 -23.04
C ALA A 107 -4.98 4.54 -22.82
N LYS A 108 -5.66 4.35 -21.67
CA LYS A 108 -6.84 5.14 -21.29
C LYS A 108 -6.52 6.62 -21.14
N PHE A 109 -5.39 6.95 -20.51
CA PHE A 109 -4.95 8.33 -20.35
C PHE A 109 -4.65 9.00 -21.70
N ASN A 110 -3.97 8.29 -22.60
CA ASN A 110 -3.68 8.79 -23.94
C ASN A 110 -4.94 9.00 -24.78
N ALA A 111 -5.90 8.08 -24.70
CA ALA A 111 -7.21 8.22 -25.34
C ALA A 111 -7.97 9.43 -24.79
N MET A 112 -7.98 9.62 -23.47
CA MET A 112 -8.58 10.79 -22.82
C MET A 112 -7.91 12.08 -23.29
N LYS A 113 -6.58 12.14 -23.31
CA LYS A 113 -5.82 13.31 -23.79
C LYS A 113 -6.13 13.64 -25.25
N ALA A 114 -6.24 12.63 -26.11
CA ALA A 114 -6.63 12.82 -27.51
C ALA A 114 -8.04 13.42 -27.63
N ALA A 115 -9.01 12.89 -26.86
CA ALA A 115 -10.38 13.41 -26.83
C ALA A 115 -10.44 14.88 -26.34
N TYR A 116 -9.67 15.24 -25.30
CA TYR A 116 -9.59 16.64 -24.84
C TYR A 116 -8.98 17.56 -25.90
N ALA A 117 -7.96 17.11 -26.63
CA ALA A 117 -7.35 17.87 -27.71
C ALA A 117 -8.30 18.07 -28.91
N GLU A 118 -9.22 17.14 -29.15
CA GLU A 118 -10.30 17.31 -30.12
C GLU A 118 -11.36 18.29 -29.61
N LEU A 119 -11.77 18.16 -28.35
CA LEU A 119 -12.77 19.02 -27.72
C LEU A 119 -12.34 20.50 -27.68
N GLU A 120 -11.05 20.75 -27.45
CA GLU A 120 -10.45 22.09 -27.50
C GLU A 120 -10.62 22.74 -28.88
N LYS A 121 -10.52 21.94 -29.96
CA LYS A 121 -10.69 22.42 -31.33
C LYS A 121 -12.16 22.69 -31.68
N THR A 122 -13.09 21.94 -31.09
CA THR A 122 -14.51 22.08 -31.40
C THR A 122 -15.21 23.15 -30.57
N SER A 123 -14.96 23.19 -29.25
CA SER A 123 -15.74 24.03 -28.33
C SER A 123 -15.06 24.22 -26.97
N LEU A 124 -14.60 25.44 -26.71
CA LEU A 124 -14.04 25.85 -25.43
C LEU A 124 -15.00 25.75 -24.22
N PRO A 125 -16.31 26.07 -24.29
CA PRO A 125 -17.15 26.00 -23.08
C PRO A 125 -17.33 24.57 -22.57
N LEU A 126 -17.43 23.58 -23.48
CA LEU A 126 -17.51 22.17 -23.11
C LEU A 126 -16.21 21.66 -22.49
N LEU A 127 -15.06 22.12 -23.00
CA LEU A 127 -13.75 21.82 -22.40
C LEU A 127 -13.67 22.32 -20.95
N LEU A 128 -14.10 23.57 -20.71
CA LEU A 128 -14.09 24.16 -19.38
C LEU A 128 -15.01 23.42 -18.41
N ASP A 129 -16.16 22.94 -18.89
CA ASP A 129 -17.09 22.15 -18.09
C ASP A 129 -16.53 20.76 -17.78
N ALA A 130 -15.98 20.05 -18.78
CA ALA A 130 -15.37 18.73 -18.62
C ALA A 130 -14.11 18.72 -17.74
N CYS A 131 -13.49 19.88 -17.50
CA CYS A 131 -12.37 20.04 -16.57
C CYS A 131 -12.81 20.30 -15.12
N LYS A 132 -14.11 20.49 -14.87
CA LYS A 132 -14.63 20.62 -13.50
C LYS A 132 -14.59 19.25 -12.81
N LYS A 133 -14.36 19.27 -11.50
CA LYS A 133 -14.28 18.06 -10.68
C LYS A 133 -15.67 17.78 -10.11
N ASP A 134 -16.33 16.74 -10.61
CA ASP A 134 -17.75 16.53 -10.31
C ASP A 134 -18.07 15.38 -9.36
N LEU A 135 -17.08 14.73 -8.73
CA LEU A 135 -17.40 13.63 -7.82
C LEU A 135 -17.93 14.16 -6.49
N SER A 136 -19.24 14.04 -6.31
CA SER A 136 -19.86 14.16 -5.00
C SER A 136 -19.44 12.95 -4.14
N PRO A 137 -19.18 13.13 -2.83
CA PRO A 137 -18.76 12.03 -1.96
C PRO A 137 -19.84 10.95 -1.82
N SER A 138 -21.11 11.26 -2.12
CA SER A 138 -22.23 10.30 -2.11
C SER A 138 -22.13 9.26 -3.22
N ASP A 139 -21.60 9.61 -4.38
CA ASP A 139 -21.52 8.69 -5.53
C ASP A 139 -20.52 7.55 -5.28
N LEU A 140 -19.53 7.78 -4.41
CA LEU A 140 -18.55 6.79 -4.00
C LEU A 140 -19.13 5.75 -3.02
N LEU A 141 -20.16 6.09 -2.25
CA LEU A 141 -20.76 5.18 -1.26
C LEU A 141 -21.63 4.09 -1.89
N GLN A 142 -22.12 4.31 -3.12
CA GLN A 142 -22.91 3.32 -3.87
C GLN A 142 -22.03 2.29 -4.58
N LEU A 143 -20.73 2.57 -4.76
CA LEU A 143 -19.80 1.64 -5.40
C LEU A 143 -19.33 0.60 -4.38
N HIS A 144 -19.98 -0.57 -4.40
CA HIS A 144 -19.62 -1.67 -3.52
C HIS A 144 -18.31 -2.35 -3.95
N VAL A 145 -17.52 -2.78 -2.96
CA VAL A 145 -16.39 -3.69 -3.18
C VAL A 145 -16.95 -5.06 -3.56
N PRO A 146 -16.46 -5.71 -4.63
CA PRO A 146 -16.88 -7.05 -5.00
C PRO A 146 -16.72 -8.04 -3.84
N THR A 147 -17.76 -8.83 -3.57
CA THR A 147 -17.74 -9.89 -2.55
C THR A 147 -17.53 -11.25 -3.21
N ASP A 148 -17.00 -12.22 -2.43
CA ASP A 148 -16.75 -13.58 -2.92
C ASP A 148 -18.05 -14.32 -3.30
N THR A 149 -19.10 -14.15 -2.48
CA THR A 149 -20.45 -14.64 -2.78
C THR A 149 -21.41 -13.48 -3.04
N PRO A 150 -22.33 -13.59 -4.00
CA PRO A 150 -23.29 -12.54 -4.30
C PRO A 150 -24.33 -12.38 -3.17
N PRO A 151 -24.86 -11.17 -2.93
CA PRO A 151 -25.94 -10.96 -1.97
C PRO A 151 -27.27 -11.51 -2.49
N THR A 152 -28.25 -11.70 -1.59
CA THR A 152 -29.59 -12.20 -1.92
C THR A 152 -30.31 -11.36 -2.99
N VAL A 153 -30.10 -10.04 -2.98
CA VAL A 153 -30.55 -9.14 -4.03
C VAL A 153 -29.31 -8.57 -4.71
N ILE A 154 -28.99 -9.09 -5.90
CA ILE A 154 -27.78 -8.74 -6.64
C ILE A 154 -27.85 -7.31 -7.18
N TRP A 155 -29.01 -6.91 -7.68
CA TRP A 155 -29.23 -5.59 -8.25
C TRP A 155 -30.58 -5.05 -7.82
N LYS A 156 -30.63 -3.77 -7.42
CA LYS A 156 -31.87 -3.04 -7.13
C LYS A 156 -32.17 -2.18 -8.37
N TYR A 157 -33.16 -2.61 -9.15
CA TYR A 157 -33.67 -1.87 -10.30
C TYR A 157 -34.57 -0.71 -9.88
#